data_AF-A0A7L8U8B1-F1
#
_entry.id   AF-A0A7L8U8B1-F1
#
_cell.length_a   1.000
_cell.length_b   1.000
_cell.length_c   1.000
_cell.angle_alpha   90.00
_cell.angle_beta   90.00
_cell.angle_gamma   90.00
#
_symmetry.space_group_name_H-M   'P 1'
#
loop_
_entity.id
_entity.type
_entity.pdbx_description
1 polymer ?
#
loop_
_entity_poly.entity_id
_entity_poly.type
_entity_poly.pdbx_seq_one_letter_code
_entity_poly.pdbx_strand_id
1 'polypeptide(L)'
;MENPKDVTGKWLYRSFVNNTNPNEDPQLFGQGELAILPSDFGHIIGDFDFGEWGKVTIKGTIHFGNPFQLRFQGRGVKGTGAEDWVYDYIGYYIPNWVEGVNQLPAIVGSVIRTEPHGQSKAGIVASFIMIKMS
;
A
#
# COMPACT_ATOMS: atom_id res chain seq x y z
N MET A 1 -23.30 7.45 -7.65
CA MET A 1 -22.59 7.68 -6.37
C MET A 1 -21.62 6.53 -6.20
N GLU A 2 -20.32 6.78 -6.25
CA GLU A 2 -19.35 5.76 -5.83
C GLU A 2 -19.69 5.36 -4.40
N ASN A 3 -19.70 4.06 -4.13
CA ASN A 3 -19.88 3.56 -2.80
C ASN A 3 -18.62 3.93 -2.02
N PRO A 4 -18.66 4.76 -0.96
CA PRO A 4 -17.47 5.15 -0.18
C PRO A 4 -16.77 3.97 0.50
N LYS A 5 -17.30 2.75 0.32
CA LYS A 5 -16.81 1.46 0.80
C LYS A 5 -15.96 0.68 -0.22
N ASP A 6 -15.82 1.20 -1.43
CA ASP A 6 -15.14 0.50 -2.51
C ASP A 6 -13.68 0.98 -2.64
N VAL A 7 -12.77 0.12 -2.18
CA VAL A 7 -11.32 0.35 -2.32
C VAL A 7 -10.77 -0.20 -3.65
N THR A 8 -11.59 -0.81 -4.49
CA THR A 8 -11.15 -1.26 -5.81
C THR A 8 -10.72 -0.10 -6.70
N GLY A 9 -9.88 -0.41 -7.69
CA GLY A 9 -9.31 0.56 -8.62
C GLY A 9 -7.80 0.66 -8.52
N LYS A 10 -7.24 1.68 -9.17
CA LYS A 10 -5.80 1.92 -9.21
C LYS A 10 -5.36 2.95 -8.19
N TRP A 11 -4.26 2.68 -7.52
CA TRP A 11 -3.72 3.51 -6.46
C TRP A 11 -2.24 3.78 -6.71
N LEU A 12 -1.84 5.06 -6.69
CA LEU A 12 -0.45 5.45 -6.68
C LEU A 12 0.12 5.24 -5.28
N TYR A 13 1.06 4.31 -5.13
CA TYR A 13 1.70 3.98 -3.87
C TYR A 13 3.09 4.61 -3.75
N ARG A 14 3.36 5.21 -2.60
CA ARG A 14 4.70 5.64 -2.19
C ARG A 14 4.92 5.34 -0.72
N SER A 15 6.08 4.79 -0.40
CA SER A 15 6.54 4.56 0.97
C SER A 15 7.83 5.30 1.23
N PHE A 16 8.04 5.67 2.49
CA PHE A 16 9.13 6.54 2.92
C PHE A 16 9.80 5.96 4.17
N VAL A 17 11.12 6.07 4.22
CA VAL A 17 11.91 5.71 5.40
C VAL A 17 11.48 6.61 6.56
N ASN A 18 11.22 6.00 7.71
CA ASN A 18 10.88 6.74 8.92
C ASN A 18 12.13 7.43 9.47
N ASN A 19 12.10 8.76 9.54
CA ASN A 19 13.16 9.59 10.04
C ASN A 19 12.57 10.71 10.90
N THR A 20 13.21 11.01 12.03
CA THR A 20 12.78 12.06 12.96
C THR A 20 13.49 13.39 12.71
N ASN A 21 14.49 13.45 11.83
CA ASN A 21 15.17 14.70 11.51
C ASN A 21 14.26 15.59 10.65
N PRO A 22 13.77 16.73 11.16
CA PRO A 22 12.85 17.60 10.43
C PRO A 22 13.51 18.36 9.26
N ASN A 23 14.85 18.33 9.18
CA ASN A 23 15.60 19.01 8.13
C ASN A 23 15.99 18.10 6.96
N GLU A 24 15.62 16.82 7.02
CA GLU A 24 15.86 15.86 5.95
C GLU A 24 14.58 15.59 5.18
N ASP A 25 14.67 15.61 3.85
CA ASP A 25 13.54 15.26 3.00
C ASP A 25 13.17 13.78 3.16
N PRO A 26 11.87 13.42 3.07
CA PRO A 26 11.43 12.03 3.11
C PRO A 26 12.10 11.18 2.02
N GLN A 27 12.92 10.22 2.44
CA GLN A 27 13.57 9.28 1.53
C GLN A 27 12.58 8.21 1.06
N LEU A 28 12.46 8.01 -0.25
CA LEU A 28 11.64 6.92 -0.81
C LEU A 28 12.17 5.55 -0.38
N PHE A 29 11.27 4.71 0.13
CA PHE A 29 11.49 3.30 0.40
C PHE A 29 11.00 2.40 -0.75
N GLY A 30 9.97 2.84 -1.48
CA GLY A 30 9.43 2.16 -2.64
C GLY A 30 8.25 2.92 -3.23
N GLN A 31 8.05 2.79 -4.55
CA GLN A 31 6.97 3.46 -5.29
C GLN A 31 6.44 2.58 -6.42
N GLY A 32 5.14 2.60 -6.67
CA GLY A 32 4.52 1.80 -7.72
C GLY A 32 3.02 2.08 -7.84
N GLU A 33 2.35 1.31 -8.69
CA GLU A 33 0.90 1.33 -8.84
C GLU A 33 0.30 0.06 -8.25
N LEU A 34 -0.73 0.17 -7.41
CA LEU A 34 -1.51 -0.96 -6.92
C LEU A 34 -2.86 -1.00 -7.63
N ALA A 35 -3.15 -2.10 -8.31
CA ALA A 35 -4.50 -2.42 -8.77
C ALA A 35 -5.19 -3.28 -7.71
N ILE A 36 -6.18 -2.73 -6.99
CA ILE A 36 -7.05 -3.49 -6.09
C ILE A 36 -8.21 -4.06 -6.91
N LEU A 37 -8.36 -5.38 -6.89
CA LEU A 37 -9.36 -6.10 -7.68
C LEU A 37 -10.63 -6.39 -6.86
N PRO A 38 -11.79 -6.58 -7.53
CA PRO A 38 -12.99 -7.09 -6.87
C PRO A 38 -12.71 -8.42 -6.15
N SER A 39 -13.22 -8.54 -4.93
CA SER A 39 -13.12 -9.77 -4.12
C SER A 39 -14.30 -9.87 -3.16
N ASP A 40 -14.35 -10.97 -2.41
CA ASP A 40 -15.39 -11.20 -1.41
C ASP A 40 -15.39 -10.10 -0.33
N PHE A 41 -16.55 -9.88 0.29
CA PHE A 41 -16.71 -8.87 1.33
C PHE A 41 -15.70 -9.07 2.47
N GLY A 42 -15.01 -8.00 2.85
CA GLY A 42 -13.99 -8.04 3.92
C GLY A 42 -12.63 -8.58 3.48
N HIS A 43 -12.46 -8.89 2.19
CA HIS A 43 -11.19 -9.30 1.61
C HIS A 43 -10.61 -8.23 0.70
N ILE A 44 -9.29 -8.31 0.52
CA ILE A 44 -8.56 -7.52 -0.46
C ILE A 44 -7.61 -8.43 -1.21
N ILE A 45 -7.61 -8.30 -2.54
CA ILE A 45 -6.61 -8.88 -3.43
C ILE A 45 -6.21 -7.81 -4.45
N GLY A 46 -5.04 -7.96 -5.06
CA GLY A 46 -4.56 -6.99 -6.03
C GLY A 46 -3.14 -7.27 -6.48
N ASP A 47 -2.66 -6.40 -7.36
CA ASP A 47 -1.34 -6.51 -7.96
C ASP A 47 -0.64 -5.16 -7.92
N PHE A 48 0.54 -5.12 -7.31
CA PHE A 48 1.49 -4.02 -7.44
C PHE A 48 2.32 -4.19 -8.70
N ASP A 49 2.45 -3.10 -9.44
CA ASP A 49 3.43 -2.91 -10.50
C ASP A 49 4.48 -1.89 -10.02
N PHE A 50 5.71 -2.37 -9.80
CA PHE A 50 6.87 -1.54 -9.46
C PHE A 50 7.72 -1.22 -10.70
N GLY A 51 7.18 -1.40 -11.92
CA GLY A 51 7.89 -1.19 -13.17
C GLY A 51 9.01 -2.20 -13.36
N GLU A 52 10.22 -1.71 -13.67
CA GLU A 52 11.40 -2.55 -13.91
C GLU A 52 11.80 -3.40 -12.69
N TRP A 53 11.40 -2.99 -11.49
CA TRP A 53 11.69 -3.74 -10.26
C TRP A 53 10.89 -5.03 -10.13
N GLY A 54 9.74 -5.14 -10.80
CA GLY A 54 8.92 -6.34 -10.82
C GLY A 54 7.52 -6.17 -10.26
N LYS A 55 6.85 -7.31 -10.04
CA LYS A 55 5.42 -7.36 -9.68
C LYS A 55 5.24 -8.08 -8.36
N VAL A 56 4.22 -7.65 -7.60
CA VAL A 56 3.88 -8.24 -6.29
C VAL A 56 2.38 -8.45 -6.23
N THR A 57 1.94 -9.67 -5.94
CA THR A 57 0.52 -9.97 -5.69
C THR A 57 0.20 -9.70 -4.22
N ILE A 58 -0.96 -9.13 -3.90
CA ILE A 58 -1.41 -8.91 -2.53
C ILE A 58 -2.63 -9.76 -2.19
N LYS A 59 -2.71 -10.17 -0.93
CA LYS A 59 -3.90 -10.79 -0.33
C LYS A 59 -4.04 -10.38 1.13
N GLY A 60 -5.27 -10.13 1.56
CA GLY A 60 -5.54 -9.73 2.94
C GLY A 60 -7.01 -9.57 3.28
N THR A 61 -7.25 -8.68 4.25
CA THR A 61 -8.57 -8.39 4.81
C THR A 61 -8.79 -6.88 4.97
N ILE A 62 -10.07 -6.50 4.96
CA ILE A 62 -10.57 -5.16 5.23
C ILE A 62 -11.46 -5.26 6.48
N HIS A 63 -11.11 -4.51 7.52
CA HIS A 63 -11.95 -4.32 8.68
C HIS A 63 -12.73 -3.02 8.51
N PHE A 64 -14.04 -3.16 8.31
CA PHE A 64 -14.95 -2.02 8.20
C PHE A 64 -15.17 -1.38 9.57
N GLY A 65 -15.21 -0.04 9.61
CA GLY A 65 -15.19 0.77 10.81
C GLY A 65 -14.99 2.25 10.46
N ASN A 66 -14.62 3.08 11.43
CA ASN A 66 -14.22 4.45 11.16
C ASN A 66 -12.87 4.75 11.87
N PRO A 67 -11.73 4.75 11.16
CA PRO A 67 -11.58 4.50 9.71
C PRO A 67 -11.64 3.01 9.32
N PHE A 68 -11.73 2.71 8.02
CA PHE A 68 -11.49 1.33 7.53
C PHE A 68 -10.02 0.98 7.69
N GLN A 69 -9.74 -0.22 8.20
CA GLN A 69 -8.39 -0.76 8.29
C GLN A 69 -8.19 -1.83 7.22
N LEU A 70 -7.06 -1.79 6.53
CA LEU A 70 -6.62 -2.78 5.56
C LEU A 70 -5.39 -3.49 6.11
N ARG A 71 -5.40 -4.82 6.14
CA ARG A 71 -4.26 -5.66 6.53
C ARG A 71 -4.00 -6.68 5.42
N PHE A 72 -2.85 -6.60 4.77
CA PHE A 72 -2.52 -7.49 3.64
C PHE A 72 -1.03 -7.78 3.56
N GLN A 73 -0.70 -8.89 2.90
CA GLN A 73 0.68 -9.28 2.57
C GLN A 73 0.88 -9.19 1.06
N GLY A 74 2.00 -8.61 0.65
CA GLY A 74 2.51 -8.65 -0.71
C GLY A 74 3.56 -9.74 -0.86
N ARG A 75 3.44 -10.55 -1.92
CA ARG A 75 4.43 -11.54 -2.34
C ARG A 75 4.87 -11.32 -3.79
N GLY A 76 6.18 -11.31 -3.98
CA GLY A 76 6.85 -11.28 -5.26
C GLY A 76 6.30 -12.29 -6.26
N VAL A 77 6.13 -11.85 -7.51
CA VAL A 77 5.79 -12.74 -8.61
C VAL A 77 7.08 -13.40 -9.12
N LYS A 78 7.08 -14.73 -9.17
CA LYS A 78 8.19 -15.55 -9.67
C LYS A 78 8.65 -15.09 -11.06
N GLY A 79 9.96 -15.00 -11.26
CA GLY A 79 10.53 -14.57 -12.54
C GLY A 79 10.47 -13.06 -12.79
N THR A 80 10.12 -12.26 -11.78
CA THR A 80 10.29 -10.80 -11.79
C THR A 80 11.42 -10.40 -10.83
N GLY A 81 11.94 -9.17 -10.93
CA GLY A 81 12.95 -8.66 -10.00
C GLY A 81 12.51 -8.58 -8.53
N ALA A 82 11.22 -8.78 -8.28
CA ALA A 82 10.62 -8.78 -6.95
C ALA A 82 10.35 -10.19 -6.41
N GLU A 83 10.80 -11.28 -7.07
CA GLU A 83 10.35 -12.65 -6.73
C GLU A 83 10.56 -13.06 -5.27
N ASP A 84 11.62 -12.60 -4.62
CA ASP A 84 11.92 -12.88 -3.21
C ASP A 84 11.29 -11.87 -2.23
N TRP A 85 10.46 -10.95 -2.72
CA TRP A 85 9.88 -9.91 -1.89
C TRP A 85 8.71 -10.44 -1.09
N VAL A 86 8.76 -10.26 0.24
CA VAL A 86 7.63 -10.50 1.14
C VAL A 86 7.49 -9.32 2.10
N TYR A 87 6.34 -8.65 2.04
CA TYR A 87 6.05 -7.45 2.82
C TYR A 87 4.66 -7.53 3.42
N ASP A 88 4.51 -7.11 4.68
CA ASP A 88 3.22 -6.97 5.35
C ASP A 88 2.86 -5.49 5.46
N TYR A 89 1.58 -5.19 5.29
CA TYR A 89 1.05 -3.83 5.26
C TYR A 89 -0.08 -3.70 6.26
N ILE A 90 -0.13 -2.57 6.96
CA ILE A 90 -1.32 -2.10 7.68
C ILE A 90 -1.63 -0.69 7.20
N GLY A 91 -2.84 -0.48 6.70
CA GLY A 91 -3.31 0.80 6.15
C GLY A 91 -4.66 1.22 6.73
N TYR A 92 -4.93 2.51 6.68
CA TYR A 92 -6.17 3.12 7.11
C TYR A 92 -6.70 4.04 6.02
N TYR A 93 -7.96 3.87 5.66
CA TYR A 93 -8.65 4.75 4.71
C TYR A 93 -8.91 6.10 5.38
N ILE A 94 -8.50 7.20 4.73
CA ILE A 94 -8.71 8.55 5.24
C ILE A 94 -10.16 8.97 4.98
N PRO A 95 -10.96 9.26 6.03
CA PRO A 95 -12.32 9.76 5.85
C PRO A 95 -12.34 11.09 5.08
N ASN A 96 -13.42 11.32 4.34
CA ASN A 96 -13.63 12.60 3.68
C ASN A 96 -13.90 13.69 4.72
N TRP A 97 -13.24 14.83 4.57
CA TRP A 97 -13.56 16.04 5.31
C TRP A 97 -14.86 16.63 4.78
N VAL A 98 -15.73 17.09 5.68
CA VAL A 98 -17.03 17.68 5.31
C VAL A 98 -16.86 18.85 4.34
N GLU A 99 -15.87 19.71 4.61
CA GLU A 99 -15.51 20.87 3.79
C GLU A 99 -14.35 20.58 2.82
N GLY A 100 -14.09 19.30 2.51
CA GLY A 100 -12.99 18.89 1.65
C GLY A 100 -13.20 19.33 0.21
N VAL A 101 -12.26 20.12 -0.33
CA VAL A 101 -12.27 20.52 -1.74
C VAL A 101 -11.40 19.58 -2.55
N ASN A 102 -12.00 18.90 -3.55
CA ASN A 102 -11.31 17.96 -4.44
C ASN A 102 -10.47 16.90 -3.69
N GLN A 103 -10.96 16.44 -2.53
CA GLN A 103 -10.26 15.41 -1.77
C GLN A 103 -10.22 14.10 -2.56
N LEU A 104 -9.02 13.62 -2.84
CA LEU A 104 -8.81 12.29 -3.42
C LEU A 104 -8.86 11.23 -2.32
N PRO A 105 -9.46 10.04 -2.59
CA PRO A 105 -9.38 8.91 -1.68
C PRO A 105 -7.93 8.55 -1.37
N ALA A 106 -7.63 8.37 -0.09
CA ALA A 106 -6.28 8.08 0.38
C ALA A 106 -6.28 6.93 1.39
N ILE A 107 -5.25 6.09 1.31
CA ILE A 107 -4.93 5.10 2.34
C ILE A 107 -3.53 5.42 2.85
N VAL A 108 -3.37 5.57 4.16
CA VAL A 108 -2.06 5.80 4.79
C VAL A 108 -1.76 4.69 5.78
N GLY A 109 -0.49 4.40 6.03
CA GLY A 109 -0.15 3.33 6.95
C GLY A 109 1.33 3.02 7.02
N SER A 110 1.65 1.77 7.34
CA SER A 110 3.02 1.27 7.37
C SER A 110 3.17 -0.06 6.63
N VAL A 111 4.39 -0.26 6.13
CA VAL A 111 4.85 -1.48 5.49
C VAL A 111 6.07 -1.99 6.25
N ILE A 112 6.15 -3.31 6.43
CA ILE A 112 7.32 -3.98 6.99
C ILE A 112 7.87 -4.98 5.98
N ARG A 113 9.20 -4.95 5.77
CA ARG A 113 9.89 -6.02 5.06
C ARG A 113 9.88 -7.28 5.92
N THR A 114 9.07 -8.26 5.55
CA THR A 114 8.84 -9.45 6.36
C THR A 114 9.97 -10.46 6.17
N GLU A 115 10.42 -10.67 4.94
CA GLU A 115 11.55 -11.52 4.60
C GLU A 115 12.70 -10.70 3.97
N PRO A 116 13.97 -11.06 4.23
CA PRO A 116 15.09 -10.37 3.59
C PRO A 116 15.19 -10.74 2.11
N HIS A 117 15.80 -9.88 1.31
CA HIS A 117 16.14 -10.16 -0.10
C HIS A 117 17.39 -9.38 -0.49
N GLY A 118 18.22 -9.91 -1.39
CA GLY A 118 19.49 -9.27 -1.77
C GLY A 118 20.32 -8.83 -0.54
N GLN A 119 20.64 -7.53 -0.45
CA GLN A 119 21.33 -6.92 0.70
C GLN A 119 20.37 -6.28 1.73
N SER A 120 19.07 -6.40 1.50
CA SER A 120 18.01 -5.77 2.28
C SER A 120 17.56 -6.66 3.45
N LYS A 121 17.78 -6.18 4.68
CA LYS A 121 17.38 -6.89 5.91
C LYS A 121 15.87 -6.87 6.14
N ALA A 122 15.31 -7.97 6.66
CA ALA A 122 13.95 -7.99 7.20
C ALA A 122 13.79 -7.07 8.42
N GLY A 123 12.54 -6.76 8.77
CA GLY A 123 12.18 -5.98 9.96
C GLY A 123 12.19 -4.46 9.75
N ILE A 124 12.66 -3.96 8.61
CA ILE A 124 12.61 -2.52 8.30
C ILE A 124 11.16 -2.11 8.08
N VAL A 125 10.73 -1.09 8.83
CA VAL A 125 9.39 -0.49 8.76
C VAL A 125 9.48 0.88 8.09
N ALA A 126 8.61 1.13 7.13
CA ALA A 126 8.43 2.41 6.45
C ALA A 126 6.97 2.85 6.55
N SER A 127 6.72 4.16 6.49
CA SER A 127 5.37 4.71 6.36
C SER A 127 4.99 4.79 4.89
N PHE A 128 3.70 4.70 4.55
CA PHE A 128 3.25 4.83 3.17
C PHE A 128 2.00 5.71 3.03
N ILE A 129 1.82 6.20 1.80
CA ILE A 129 0.61 6.85 1.29
C ILE A 129 0.22 6.20 -0.04
N MET A 130 -1.06 5.93 -0.21
CA MET A 130 -1.68 5.53 -1.47
C MET A 130 -2.78 6.52 -1.83
N ILE A 131 -2.77 7.02 -3.06
CA ILE A 131 -3.80 7.93 -3.58
C ILE A 131 -4.51 7.26 -4.74
N LYS A 132 -5.84 7.24 -4.74
CA LYS A 132 -6.62 6.65 -5.84
C LYS A 132 -6.45 7.49 -7.10
N MET A 133 -6.14 6.84 -8.21
CA MET A 133 -5.86 7.47 -9.52
C MET A 133 -7.12 7.65 -10.36
N SER A 134 -8.05 6.71 -10.26
CA SER A 134 -9.34 6.66 -10.98
C SER A 134 -10.27 5.69 -10.31
#